data_AF-A0A1Y3U990-F1
#
_entry.id   AF-A0A1Y3U990-F1
#
_cell.length_a   1.000
_cell.length_b   1.000
_cell.length_c   1.000
_cell.angle_alpha   90.00
_cell.angle_beta   90.00
_cell.angle_gamma   90.00
#
_symmetry.space_group_name_H-M   'P 1'
#
loop_
_entity.id
_entity.type
_entity.pdbx_description
1 polymer ?
#
loop_
_entity_poly.entity_id
_entity_poly.type
_entity_poly.pdbx_seq_one_letter_code
_entity_poly.pdbx_strand_id
1 'polypeptide(L)'
;MSKSEEIREIVEWIDGFSAAVWLLPTNEVSDEYPAMYEEKVAPARAAWEGGRGMTYEEQLSAAKHRAERDQARQEAKGLREELETAEAEYRRHRANLDARYEKKADESRRRGQAMHGMSRLIRERNEEIKALKERIADMEPRLMPEGMEWLVEAWPRFEDGEPVHIGDEFMGKDGKTYTVQQVQFIGKCFSLYDFCDRKAQFNAFYGERVKRPAVLAADGKPLREGETVWIIEDGGPYKVTGIDPIVKEIRIKDESMELGVWVAACGLTHTKPEPSDSWERIEEDARKEACEYFAHMPCGCETSEMLDETVEKCNAAKARDLVRRCKALAGVSE
;
A
#
# COMPACT_ATOMS: atom_id res chain seq x y z
N MET A 1 80.31 49.31 45.20
CA MET A 1 81.09 49.40 43.97
C MET A 1 82.22 50.39 44.17
N SER A 2 83.45 49.99 43.93
CA SER A 2 84.59 50.91 44.06
C SER A 2 84.67 51.81 42.83
N LYS A 3 85.26 53.00 42.95
CA LYS A 3 85.46 53.93 41.81
C LYS A 3 86.15 53.30 40.60
N SER A 4 86.88 52.19 40.77
CA SER A 4 87.51 51.46 39.66
C SER A 4 86.53 50.60 38.87
N GLU A 5 85.42 50.16 39.45
CA GLU A 5 84.38 49.39 38.74
C GLU A 5 83.53 50.30 37.85
N GLU A 6 83.16 51.50 38.32
CA GLU A 6 82.47 52.52 37.50
C GLU A 6 83.31 52.96 36.28
N ILE A 7 84.63 53.12 36.45
CA ILE A 7 85.52 53.49 35.34
C ILE A 7 85.62 52.35 34.32
N ARG A 8 85.59 51.09 34.77
CA ARG A 8 85.65 49.93 33.85
C ARG A 8 84.39 49.80 33.00
N GLU A 9 83.22 50.07 33.60
CA GLU A 9 81.94 50.05 32.90
C GLU A 9 81.82 51.17 31.86
N ILE A 10 82.36 52.36 32.17
CA ILE A 10 82.42 53.49 31.22
C ILE A 10 83.39 53.19 30.05
N VAL A 11 84.52 52.53 30.31
CA VAL A 11 85.47 52.15 29.25
C VAL A 11 84.90 51.04 28.35
N GLU A 12 84.27 50.00 28.92
CA GLU A 12 83.60 48.94 28.14
C GLU A 12 82.44 49.50 27.30
N TRP A 13 81.74 50.54 27.78
CA TRP A 13 80.70 51.23 27.01
C TRP A 13 81.26 52.07 25.84
N ILE A 14 82.42 52.71 26.02
CA ILE A 14 83.10 53.49 24.96
C ILE A 14 83.70 52.56 23.89
N ASP A 15 84.27 51.42 24.30
CA ASP A 15 84.82 50.43 23.37
C ASP A 15 83.70 49.71 22.58
N GLY A 16 82.54 49.46 23.20
CA GLY A 16 81.34 48.97 22.52
C GLY A 16 80.78 49.96 21.49
N PHE A 17 80.85 51.27 21.77
CA PHE A 17 80.46 52.32 20.82
C PHE A 17 81.42 52.42 19.63
N SER A 18 82.73 52.19 19.84
CA SER A 18 83.71 52.09 18.75
C SER A 18 83.50 50.84 17.89
N ALA A 19 83.07 49.72 18.45
CA ALA A 19 82.78 48.50 17.68
C ALA A 19 81.49 48.61 16.85
N ALA A 20 80.46 49.33 17.34
CA ALA A 20 79.18 49.49 16.64
C ALA A 20 79.27 50.40 15.40
N VAL A 21 80.28 51.27 15.33
CA VAL A 21 80.54 52.14 14.15
C VAL A 21 81.26 51.37 13.02
N TRP A 22 81.82 50.19 13.29
CA TRP A 22 82.55 49.36 12.31
C TRP A 22 81.73 48.20 11.71
N LEU A 23 80.45 48.03 12.08
CA LEU A 23 79.59 46.94 11.58
C LEU A 23 78.37 47.44 10.79
N LEU A 24 78.53 48.54 10.05
CA LEU A 24 77.67 48.82 8.90
C LEU A 24 78.24 48.11 7.67
N PRO A 25 77.41 47.42 6.86
CA PRO A 25 77.89 46.75 5.67
C PRO A 25 78.48 47.79 4.72
N THR A 26 79.79 47.68 4.49
CA THR A 26 80.51 48.40 3.45
C THR A 26 79.97 47.97 2.10
N ASN A 27 79.02 48.72 1.56
CA ASN A 27 78.81 48.91 0.13
C ASN A 27 78.01 50.20 -0.06
N GLU A 28 78.61 51.13 -0.80
CA GLU A 28 78.12 52.48 -1.14
C GLU A 28 78.26 53.55 -0.06
N VAL A 29 79.51 53.89 0.28
CA VAL A 29 79.83 55.21 0.83
C VAL A 29 80.38 56.05 -0.34
N SER A 30 79.61 57.05 -0.75
CA SER A 30 80.07 58.09 -1.68
C SER A 30 81.09 59.01 -1.00
N ASP A 31 82.02 59.55 -1.77
CA ASP A 31 83.09 60.45 -1.33
C ASP A 31 82.60 61.83 -0.79
N GLU A 32 81.31 61.99 -0.49
CA GLU A 32 80.70 63.26 -0.03
C GLU A 32 80.53 63.38 1.49
N TYR A 33 80.84 62.33 2.27
CA TYR A 33 80.58 62.32 3.71
C TYR A 33 81.55 63.09 4.65
N PRO A 34 82.79 63.49 4.28
CA PRO A 34 83.66 64.24 5.19
C PRO A 34 83.23 65.70 5.43
N ALA A 35 82.58 66.35 4.45
CA ALA A 35 82.28 67.78 4.51
C ALA A 35 81.12 68.12 5.45
N MET A 36 80.08 67.28 5.50
CA MET A 36 78.94 67.49 6.41
C MET A 36 79.29 67.26 7.89
N TYR A 37 80.34 66.50 8.16
CA TYR A 37 80.79 66.22 9.52
C TYR A 37 81.55 67.42 10.10
N GLU A 38 82.43 68.07 9.33
CA GLU A 38 83.13 69.26 9.81
C GLU A 38 82.22 70.49 9.96
N GLU A 39 81.26 70.69 9.05
CA GLU A 39 80.36 71.86 9.10
C GLU A 39 79.41 71.84 10.32
N LYS A 40 78.99 70.65 10.77
CA LYS A 40 78.10 70.51 11.94
C LYS A 40 78.85 70.35 13.27
N VAL A 41 80.07 69.82 13.25
CA VAL A 41 80.84 69.55 14.48
C VAL A 41 81.74 70.72 14.87
N ALA A 42 82.23 71.52 13.92
CA ALA A 42 83.07 72.69 14.21
C ALA A 42 82.41 73.75 15.13
N PRO A 43 81.11 74.10 15.00
CA PRO A 43 80.46 75.05 15.90
C PRO A 43 80.32 74.50 17.33
N ALA A 44 80.06 73.18 17.44
CA ALA A 44 79.94 72.51 18.73
C ALA A 44 81.29 72.43 19.47
N ARG A 45 82.39 72.24 18.73
CA ARG A 45 83.76 72.22 19.26
C ARG A 45 84.22 73.61 19.72
N ALA A 46 83.93 74.65 18.93
CA ALA A 46 84.22 76.04 19.31
C ALA A 46 83.42 76.52 20.53
N ALA A 47 82.17 76.07 20.69
CA ALA A 47 81.36 76.34 21.89
C ALA A 47 81.89 75.63 23.15
N TRP A 48 82.56 74.49 22.98
CA TRP A 48 83.21 73.75 24.06
C TRP A 48 84.54 74.39 24.50
N GLU A 49 85.32 74.89 23.54
CA GLU A 49 86.65 75.48 23.78
C GLU A 49 86.59 76.92 24.37
N GLY A 50 85.46 77.64 24.24
CA GLY A 50 85.24 78.97 24.86
C GLY A 50 84.68 78.94 26.29
N GLY A 51 84.69 77.79 26.96
CA GLY A 51 83.86 77.47 28.12
C GLY A 51 84.00 78.36 29.36
N ARG A 52 82.91 79.05 29.71
CA ARG A 52 82.56 79.30 31.11
C ARG A 52 82.34 77.91 31.73
N GLY A 53 83.24 77.49 32.62
CA GLY A 53 83.12 76.18 33.28
C GLY A 53 81.75 76.04 33.94
N MET A 54 81.04 74.96 33.60
CA MET A 54 79.74 74.64 34.19
C MET A 54 79.90 74.63 35.71
N THR A 55 79.14 75.50 36.39
CA THR A 55 79.25 75.65 37.84
C THR A 55 78.88 74.34 38.54
N TYR A 56 79.41 74.11 39.74
CA TYR A 56 79.14 72.89 40.49
C TYR A 56 77.63 72.64 40.71
N GLU A 57 76.85 73.71 40.86
CA GLU A 57 75.40 73.65 41.01
C GLU A 57 74.69 73.17 39.73
N GLU A 58 75.15 73.63 38.56
CA GLU A 58 74.64 73.18 37.25
C GLU A 58 74.97 71.70 36.99
N GLN A 59 76.16 71.25 37.39
CA GLN A 59 76.54 69.84 37.29
C GLN A 59 75.67 68.96 38.21
N LEU A 60 75.39 69.42 39.43
CA LEU A 60 74.53 68.71 40.38
C LEU A 60 73.06 68.66 39.90
N SER A 61 72.54 69.75 39.35
CA SER A 61 71.21 69.81 38.74
C SER A 61 71.09 68.86 37.54
N ALA A 62 72.09 68.88 36.64
CA ALA A 62 72.13 67.99 35.50
C ALA A 62 72.22 66.51 35.92
N ALA A 63 72.98 66.19 36.97
CA ALA A 63 73.06 64.84 37.53
C ALA A 63 71.71 64.38 38.12
N LYS A 64 71.01 65.25 38.86
CA LYS A 64 69.66 64.95 39.39
C LYS A 64 68.65 64.69 38.27
N HIS A 65 68.61 65.53 37.24
CA HIS A 65 67.71 65.30 36.09
C HIS A 65 68.03 64.03 35.31
N ARG A 66 69.31 63.63 35.22
CA ARG A 66 69.67 62.32 34.63
C ARG A 66 69.16 61.17 35.48
N ALA A 67 69.38 61.23 36.79
CA ALA A 67 68.89 60.21 37.72
C ALA A 67 67.36 60.08 37.70
N GLU A 68 66.63 61.21 37.72
CA GLU A 68 65.17 61.24 37.59
C GLU A 68 64.69 60.64 36.27
N ARG A 69 65.36 60.96 35.16
CA ARG A 69 65.03 60.41 33.85
C ARG A 69 65.30 58.90 33.77
N ASP A 70 66.39 58.44 34.36
CA ASP A 70 66.75 57.02 34.34
C ASP A 70 65.82 56.22 35.27
N GLN A 71 65.41 56.79 36.41
CA GLN A 71 64.34 56.24 37.24
C GLN A 71 63.02 56.15 36.47
N ALA A 72 62.59 57.24 35.81
CA ALA A 72 61.37 57.24 35.00
C ALA A 72 61.43 56.22 33.85
N ARG A 73 62.61 55.98 33.27
CA ARG A 73 62.81 54.92 32.26
C ARG A 73 62.67 53.52 32.83
N GLN A 74 63.19 53.28 34.04
CA GLN A 74 63.03 52.00 34.73
C GLN A 74 61.57 51.74 35.09
N GLU A 75 60.88 52.74 35.64
CA GLU A 75 59.44 52.66 35.94
C GLU A 75 58.61 52.42 34.67
N ALA A 76 58.88 53.17 33.59
CA ALA A 76 58.20 52.96 32.31
C ALA A 76 58.49 51.58 31.70
N LYS A 77 59.68 51.01 31.93
CA LYS A 77 60.01 49.65 31.50
C LYS A 77 59.20 48.61 32.28
N GLY A 78 59.14 48.74 33.61
CA GLY A 78 58.33 47.85 34.46
C GLY A 78 56.85 47.87 34.08
N LEU A 79 56.28 49.07 33.88
CA LEU A 79 54.88 49.21 33.45
C LEU A 79 54.60 48.60 32.06
N ARG A 80 55.57 48.64 31.14
CA ARG A 80 55.43 47.99 29.82
C ARG A 80 55.43 46.48 29.92
N GLU A 81 56.30 45.92 30.77
CA GLU A 81 56.34 44.48 31.02
C GLU A 81 55.04 44.00 31.70
N GLU A 82 54.55 44.74 32.69
CA GLU A 82 53.25 44.49 33.32
C GLU A 82 52.09 44.56 32.30
N LEU A 83 52.07 45.59 31.46
CA LEU A 83 51.05 45.71 30.40
C LEU A 83 51.10 44.53 29.42
N GLU A 84 52.30 44.13 28.99
CA GLU A 84 52.46 43.00 28.07
C GLU A 84 51.97 41.69 28.68
N THR A 85 52.28 41.45 29.97
CA THR A 85 51.77 40.26 30.68
C THR A 85 50.25 40.29 30.82
N ALA A 86 49.66 41.42 31.19
CA ALA A 86 48.21 41.59 31.28
C ALA A 86 47.51 41.39 29.93
N GLU A 87 48.07 41.94 28.84
CA GLU A 87 47.55 41.73 27.49
C GLU A 87 47.68 40.27 27.02
N ALA A 88 48.76 39.59 27.39
CA ALA A 88 48.94 38.17 27.10
C ALA A 88 47.91 37.31 27.87
N GLU A 89 47.65 37.62 29.14
CA GLU A 89 46.62 36.96 29.94
C GLU A 89 45.22 37.20 29.38
N TYR A 90 44.90 38.44 29.01
CA TYR A 90 43.63 38.78 28.37
C TYR A 90 43.44 38.01 27.05
N ARG A 91 44.49 37.96 26.21
CA ARG A 91 44.46 37.18 24.95
C ARG A 91 44.21 35.70 25.21
N ARG A 92 44.87 35.09 26.20
CA ARG A 92 44.64 33.68 26.60
C ARG A 92 43.22 33.47 27.10
N HIS A 93 42.71 34.36 27.95
CA HIS A 93 41.35 34.26 28.47
C HIS A 93 40.31 34.35 27.35
N ARG A 94 40.50 35.29 26.41
CA ARG A 94 39.63 35.43 25.24
C ARG A 94 39.65 34.18 24.36
N ALA A 95 40.83 33.67 24.02
CA ALA A 95 40.95 32.43 23.24
C ALA A 95 40.27 31.22 23.93
N ASN A 96 40.39 31.12 25.25
CA ASN A 96 39.72 30.08 26.03
C ASN A 96 38.19 30.21 26.01
N LEU A 97 37.66 31.45 26.04
CA LEU A 97 36.22 31.68 25.90
C LEU A 97 35.73 31.32 24.51
N ASP A 98 36.44 31.76 23.45
CA ASP A 98 36.07 31.47 22.07
C ASP A 98 36.05 29.96 21.82
N ALA A 99 37.07 29.22 22.30
CA ALA A 99 37.11 27.76 22.22
C ALA A 99 35.94 27.09 22.99
N ARG A 100 35.54 27.64 24.14
CA ARG A 100 34.37 27.14 24.90
C ARG A 100 33.07 27.38 24.14
N TYR A 101 32.91 28.53 23.48
CA TYR A 101 31.73 28.83 22.68
C TYR A 101 31.63 27.94 21.44
N GLU A 102 32.75 27.73 20.75
CA GLU A 102 32.80 26.87 19.57
C GLU A 102 32.44 25.41 19.92
N LYS A 103 32.99 24.87 21.02
CA LYS A 103 32.63 23.53 21.50
C LYS A 103 31.14 23.38 21.82
N LYS A 104 30.53 24.40 22.43
CA LYS A 104 29.07 24.41 22.71
C LYS A 104 28.26 24.49 21.41
N ALA A 105 28.70 25.27 20.43
CA ALA A 105 28.05 25.37 19.13
C ALA A 105 28.09 24.04 18.38
N ASP A 106 29.22 23.32 18.42
CA ASP A 106 29.35 21.96 17.87
C ASP A 106 28.42 20.96 18.54
N GLU A 107 28.36 20.96 19.88
CA GLU A 107 27.47 20.08 20.61
C GLU A 107 26.00 20.36 20.26
N SER A 108 25.63 21.64 20.13
CA SER A 108 24.28 22.04 19.73
C SER A 108 23.97 21.61 18.29
N ARG A 109 24.94 21.71 17.36
CA ARG A 109 24.81 21.21 15.99
C ARG A 109 24.61 19.68 15.95
N ARG A 110 25.40 18.93 16.73
CA ARG A 110 25.26 17.46 16.85
C ARG A 110 23.91 17.06 17.41
N ARG A 111 23.44 17.73 18.46
CA ARG A 111 22.10 17.51 19.02
C ARG A 111 21.01 17.83 18.00
N GLY A 112 21.14 18.93 17.26
CA GLY A 112 20.22 19.29 16.18
C GLY A 112 20.16 18.24 15.07
N GLN A 113 21.31 17.73 14.61
CA GLN A 113 21.39 16.66 13.62
C GLN A 113 20.75 15.36 14.12
N ALA A 114 21.01 14.98 15.39
CA ALA A 114 20.38 13.81 16.01
C ALA A 114 18.85 13.95 16.10
N MET A 115 18.36 15.12 16.50
CA MET A 115 16.92 15.42 16.56
C MET A 115 16.27 15.38 15.17
N HIS A 116 16.93 15.93 14.14
CA HIS A 116 16.44 15.84 12.77
C HIS A 116 16.39 14.38 12.27
N GLY A 117 17.41 13.57 12.58
CA GLY A 117 17.41 12.14 12.30
C GLY A 117 16.25 11.41 12.98
N MET A 118 16.04 11.67 14.27
CA MET A 118 14.94 11.08 15.05
C MET A 118 13.57 11.48 14.48
N SER A 119 13.36 12.76 14.17
CA SER A 119 12.11 13.26 13.58
C SER A 119 11.82 12.61 12.23
N ARG A 120 12.86 12.36 11.42
CA ARG A 120 12.72 11.64 10.15
C ARG A 120 12.22 10.20 10.38
N LEU A 121 12.86 9.47 11.29
CA LEU A 121 12.46 8.09 11.63
C LEU A 121 11.03 8.03 12.18
N ILE A 122 10.64 8.98 13.04
CA ILE A 122 9.28 9.08 13.57
C ILE A 122 8.28 9.28 12.43
N ARG A 123 8.61 10.13 11.44
CA ARG A 123 7.74 10.36 10.28
C ARG A 123 7.58 9.10 9.44
N GLU A 124 8.68 8.43 9.11
CA GLU A 124 8.68 7.16 8.34
C GLU A 124 7.84 6.09 9.06
N ARG A 125 8.00 5.94 10.38
CA ARG A 125 7.19 5.01 11.17
C ARG A 125 5.70 5.36 11.20
N ASN A 126 5.36 6.65 11.27
CA ASN A 126 3.96 7.08 11.24
C ASN A 126 3.31 6.82 9.87
N GLU A 127 4.07 6.97 8.78
CA GLU A 127 3.62 6.61 7.44
C GLU A 127 3.36 5.09 7.34
N GLU A 128 4.24 4.24 7.89
CA GLU A 128 4.04 2.78 7.98
C GLU A 128 2.79 2.41 8.78
N ILE A 129 2.61 3.01 9.97
CA ILE A 129 1.45 2.77 10.83
C ILE A 129 0.16 3.16 10.10
N LYS A 130 0.16 4.28 9.37
CA LYS A 130 -0.99 4.71 8.59
C LYS A 130 -1.34 3.69 7.50
N ALA A 131 -0.35 3.22 6.74
CA ALA A 131 -0.56 2.22 5.70
C ALA A 131 -1.08 0.89 6.28
N LEU A 132 -0.60 0.47 7.44
CA LEU A 132 -1.12 -0.72 8.13
C LEU A 132 -2.58 -0.55 8.56
N LYS A 133 -2.93 0.63 9.11
CA LYS A 133 -4.32 0.93 9.49
C LYS A 133 -5.26 0.92 8.30
N GLU A 134 -4.86 1.48 7.16
CA GLU A 134 -5.65 1.46 5.93
C GLU A 134 -5.87 0.03 5.44
N ARG A 135 -4.83 -0.83 5.47
CA ARG A 135 -4.97 -2.25 5.13
C ARG A 135 -5.91 -3.01 6.07
N ILE A 136 -5.84 -2.74 7.37
CA ILE A 136 -6.76 -3.35 8.35
C ILE A 136 -8.19 -2.90 8.06
N ALA A 137 -8.42 -1.60 7.84
CA ALA A 137 -9.74 -1.05 7.55
C ALA A 137 -10.36 -1.60 6.25
N ASP A 138 -9.55 -1.98 5.26
CA ASP A 138 -10.02 -2.67 4.04
C ASP A 138 -10.41 -4.14 4.30
N MET A 139 -9.70 -4.82 5.20
CA MET A 139 -9.94 -6.23 5.53
C MET A 139 -11.10 -6.41 6.53
N GLU A 140 -11.24 -5.51 7.50
CA GLU A 140 -12.19 -5.61 8.63
C GLU A 140 -13.65 -5.84 8.18
N PRO A 141 -14.18 -5.19 7.12
CA PRO A 141 -15.54 -5.46 6.63
C PRO A 141 -15.71 -6.84 5.98
N ARG A 142 -14.61 -7.48 5.55
CA ARG A 142 -14.61 -8.81 4.89
C ARG A 142 -14.44 -9.93 5.90
N LEU A 143 -13.99 -9.61 7.11
CA LEU A 143 -13.83 -10.56 8.19
C LEU A 143 -15.16 -10.72 8.92
N MET A 144 -15.50 -11.96 9.25
CA MET A 144 -16.62 -12.22 10.14
C MET A 144 -16.29 -11.64 11.53
N PRO A 145 -17.27 -11.05 12.23
CA PRO A 145 -17.05 -10.54 13.59
C PRO A 145 -16.49 -11.62 14.52
N GLU A 146 -15.56 -11.24 15.39
CA GLU A 146 -15.03 -12.16 16.40
C GLU A 146 -16.17 -12.75 17.25
N GLY A 147 -16.14 -14.07 17.46
CA GLY A 147 -17.21 -14.79 18.14
C GLY A 147 -18.40 -15.19 17.27
N MET A 148 -18.38 -14.90 15.96
CA MET A 148 -19.34 -15.43 14.98
C MET A 148 -18.78 -16.58 14.12
N GLU A 149 -17.59 -17.10 14.45
CA GLU A 149 -16.97 -18.24 13.74
C GLU A 149 -17.84 -19.50 13.79
N TRP A 150 -18.63 -19.67 14.86
CA TRP A 150 -19.60 -20.75 14.98
C TRP A 150 -20.66 -20.72 13.88
N LEU A 151 -20.90 -19.58 13.22
CA LEU A 151 -21.80 -19.54 12.06
C LEU A 151 -21.28 -20.39 10.91
N VAL A 152 -19.97 -20.57 10.73
CA VAL A 152 -19.42 -21.41 9.65
C VAL A 152 -19.75 -22.90 9.87
N GLU A 153 -19.74 -23.33 11.13
CA GLU A 153 -20.06 -24.69 11.55
C GLU A 153 -21.57 -24.92 11.68
N ALA A 154 -22.31 -23.92 12.15
CA ALA A 154 -23.74 -23.98 12.38
C ALA A 154 -24.57 -23.66 11.12
N TRP A 155 -23.96 -23.07 10.08
CA TRP A 155 -24.68 -22.71 8.86
C TRP A 155 -25.32 -23.95 8.24
N PRO A 156 -26.59 -23.87 7.80
CA PRO A 156 -27.24 -24.97 7.10
C PRO A 156 -26.46 -25.37 5.85
N ARG A 157 -26.30 -26.67 5.63
CA ARG A 157 -25.63 -27.21 4.44
C ARG A 157 -26.51 -28.24 3.76
N PHE A 158 -26.41 -28.34 2.44
CA PHE A 158 -27.04 -29.40 1.68
C PHE A 158 -26.30 -30.74 1.87
N GLU A 159 -26.89 -31.84 1.41
CA GLU A 159 -26.30 -33.20 1.49
C GLU A 159 -24.91 -33.30 0.83
N ASP A 160 -24.63 -32.45 -0.16
CA ASP A 160 -23.35 -32.29 -0.86
C ASP A 160 -22.27 -31.54 -0.02
N GLY A 161 -22.66 -30.93 1.11
CA GLY A 161 -21.78 -30.14 1.97
C GLY A 161 -21.70 -28.64 1.64
N GLU A 162 -22.37 -28.19 0.56
CA GLU A 162 -22.44 -26.79 0.20
C GLU A 162 -23.33 -26.00 1.17
N PRO A 163 -22.98 -24.75 1.50
CA PRO A 163 -23.80 -23.90 2.34
C PRO A 163 -25.10 -23.51 1.62
N VAL A 164 -26.20 -23.48 2.37
CA VAL A 164 -27.51 -23.03 1.88
C VAL A 164 -27.52 -21.50 1.76
N HIS A 165 -27.92 -20.97 0.62
CA HIS A 165 -28.06 -19.53 0.38
C HIS A 165 -29.53 -19.10 0.38
N ILE A 166 -29.76 -17.81 0.61
CA ILE A 166 -31.07 -17.19 0.40
C ILE A 166 -31.35 -17.19 -1.10
N GLY A 167 -32.50 -17.71 -1.50
CA GLY A 167 -32.92 -17.92 -2.89
C GLY A 167 -32.82 -19.37 -3.35
N ASP A 168 -32.13 -20.24 -2.61
CA ASP A 168 -32.02 -21.66 -2.97
C ASP A 168 -33.35 -22.39 -2.74
N GLU A 169 -33.66 -23.37 -3.58
CA GLU A 169 -34.79 -24.26 -3.37
C GLU A 169 -34.39 -25.42 -2.42
N PHE A 170 -35.27 -25.78 -1.48
CA PHE A 170 -35.07 -26.89 -0.54
C PHE A 170 -36.35 -27.72 -0.37
N MET A 171 -36.19 -28.97 0.08
CA MET A 171 -37.31 -29.86 0.38
C MET A 171 -37.73 -29.73 1.84
N GLY A 172 -38.98 -29.34 2.07
CA GLY A 172 -39.61 -29.30 3.39
C GLY A 172 -39.85 -30.71 3.95
N LYS A 173 -40.14 -30.80 5.26
CA LYS A 173 -40.45 -32.10 5.91
C LYS A 173 -41.74 -32.74 5.41
N ASP A 174 -42.60 -31.97 4.75
CA ASP A 174 -43.82 -32.44 4.10
C ASP A 174 -43.59 -32.97 2.68
N GLY A 175 -42.33 -32.96 2.20
CA GLY A 175 -41.95 -33.43 0.87
C GLY A 175 -42.19 -32.43 -0.25
N LYS A 176 -42.59 -31.19 0.06
CA LYS A 176 -42.76 -30.11 -0.93
C LYS A 176 -41.48 -29.30 -1.10
N THR A 177 -41.37 -28.65 -2.25
CA THR A 177 -40.27 -27.73 -2.56
C THR A 177 -40.61 -26.32 -2.11
N TYR A 178 -39.66 -25.66 -1.45
CA TYR A 178 -39.76 -24.28 -0.95
C TYR A 178 -38.52 -23.49 -1.31
N THR A 179 -38.60 -22.17 -1.29
CA THR A 179 -37.43 -21.30 -1.51
C THR A 179 -36.95 -20.73 -0.18
N VAL A 180 -35.64 -20.80 0.08
CA VAL A 180 -35.03 -20.21 1.28
C VAL A 180 -35.12 -18.69 1.19
N GLN A 181 -35.98 -18.08 1.99
CA GLN A 181 -36.09 -16.63 2.07
C GLN A 181 -35.59 -16.09 3.40
N GLN A 182 -35.55 -16.92 4.44
CA GLN A 182 -34.97 -16.58 5.72
C GLN A 182 -34.38 -17.82 6.41
N VAL A 183 -33.21 -17.64 7.03
CA VAL A 183 -32.57 -18.61 7.92
C VAL A 183 -32.63 -18.06 9.34
N GLN A 184 -33.21 -18.82 10.27
CA GLN A 184 -33.27 -18.44 11.68
C GLN A 184 -32.48 -19.44 12.53
N PHE A 185 -31.66 -18.93 13.44
CA PHE A 185 -30.95 -19.73 14.42
C PHE A 185 -31.64 -19.63 15.78
N ILE A 186 -32.01 -20.77 16.35
CA ILE A 186 -32.64 -20.85 17.68
C ILE A 186 -31.91 -21.94 18.48
N GLY A 187 -31.11 -21.52 19.47
CA GLY A 187 -30.36 -22.45 20.32
C GLY A 187 -29.31 -23.23 19.53
N LYS A 188 -29.45 -24.57 19.43
CA LYS A 188 -28.59 -25.46 18.62
C LYS A 188 -29.25 -25.92 17.32
N CYS A 189 -30.29 -25.20 16.89
CA CYS A 189 -31.10 -25.54 15.74
C CYS A 189 -31.10 -24.39 14.74
N PHE A 190 -31.37 -24.74 13.48
CA PHE A 190 -31.70 -23.79 12.44
C PHE A 190 -33.07 -24.10 11.85
N SER A 191 -33.71 -23.05 11.35
CA SER A 191 -35.02 -23.10 10.71
C SER A 191 -34.95 -22.38 9.37
N LEU A 192 -35.47 -23.00 8.31
CA LEU A 192 -35.61 -22.39 6.99
C LEU A 192 -37.06 -21.98 6.76
N TYR A 193 -37.22 -20.76 6.23
CA TYR A 193 -38.51 -20.14 5.97
C TYR A 193 -38.67 -19.72 4.51
N ASP A 194 -39.85 -19.97 3.99
CA ASP A 194 -40.42 -19.42 2.76
C ASP A 194 -41.60 -18.50 3.14
N PHE A 195 -41.59 -17.23 2.67
CA PHE A 195 -42.62 -16.25 3.02
C PHE A 195 -44.00 -16.62 2.48
N CYS A 196 -44.09 -17.53 1.51
CA CYS A 196 -45.38 -17.99 0.99
C CYS A 196 -46.24 -18.69 2.06
N ASP A 197 -45.63 -19.35 3.06
CA ASP A 197 -46.39 -20.15 4.04
C ASP A 197 -46.25 -19.67 5.51
N ARG A 198 -45.48 -18.60 5.78
CA ARG A 198 -45.27 -17.96 7.11
C ARG A 198 -44.97 -18.90 8.31
N LYS A 199 -44.67 -20.18 8.06
CA LYS A 199 -44.27 -21.20 9.03
C LYS A 199 -42.89 -21.71 8.66
N ALA A 200 -42.12 -22.21 9.63
CA ALA A 200 -40.86 -22.88 9.32
C ALA A 200 -41.14 -24.17 8.54
N GLN A 201 -40.69 -24.26 7.29
CA GLN A 201 -40.88 -25.45 6.46
C GLN A 201 -39.82 -26.53 6.74
N PHE A 202 -38.71 -26.14 7.37
CA PHE A 202 -37.67 -27.06 7.81
C PHE A 202 -37.07 -26.62 9.16
N ASN A 203 -36.89 -27.57 10.07
CA ASN A 203 -36.26 -27.38 11.39
C ASN A 203 -35.31 -28.55 11.64
N ALA A 204 -34.06 -28.23 11.97
CA ALA A 204 -33.00 -29.23 12.13
C ALA A 204 -31.93 -28.76 13.12
N PHE A 205 -31.17 -29.72 13.67
CA PHE A 205 -30.02 -29.43 14.53
C PHE A 205 -28.77 -29.09 13.70
N TYR A 206 -27.79 -28.41 14.32
CA TYR A 206 -26.50 -28.18 13.68
C TYR A 206 -25.86 -29.51 13.25
N GLY A 207 -25.39 -29.55 12.00
CA GLY A 207 -24.83 -30.75 11.39
C GLY A 207 -25.83 -31.62 10.62
N GLU A 208 -27.14 -31.44 10.79
CA GLU A 208 -28.12 -32.06 9.90
C GLU A 208 -28.11 -31.39 8.52
N ARG A 209 -28.31 -32.19 7.47
CA ARG A 209 -28.24 -31.74 6.07
C ARG A 209 -29.62 -31.46 5.50
N VAL A 210 -29.70 -30.40 4.70
CA VAL A 210 -30.90 -30.01 3.96
C VAL A 210 -30.95 -30.78 2.65
N LYS A 211 -32.13 -31.26 2.27
CA LYS A 211 -32.34 -31.94 1.00
C LYS A 211 -32.62 -30.92 -0.09
N ARG A 212 -31.92 -31.01 -1.22
CA ARG A 212 -32.29 -30.28 -2.44
C ARG A 212 -33.54 -30.89 -3.05
N PRO A 213 -34.42 -30.10 -3.68
CA PRO A 213 -35.51 -30.65 -4.46
C PRO A 213 -34.96 -31.52 -5.59
N ALA A 214 -35.65 -32.63 -5.86
CA ALA A 214 -35.28 -33.46 -7.00
C ALA A 214 -35.57 -32.70 -8.29
N VAL A 215 -34.58 -32.56 -9.16
CA VAL A 215 -34.75 -31.96 -10.48
C VAL A 215 -35.64 -32.90 -11.31
N LEU A 216 -36.80 -32.41 -11.76
CA LEU A 216 -37.77 -33.22 -12.49
C LEU A 216 -37.49 -33.17 -14.01
N ALA A 217 -37.62 -34.32 -14.67
CA ALA A 217 -37.70 -34.45 -16.11
C ALA A 217 -39.03 -33.92 -16.67
N ALA A 218 -39.11 -33.79 -17.99
CA ALA A 218 -40.31 -33.44 -18.73
C ALA A 218 -41.49 -34.38 -18.46
N ASP A 219 -41.22 -35.64 -18.11
CA ASP A 219 -42.22 -36.64 -17.74
C ASP A 219 -42.71 -36.50 -16.28
N GLY A 220 -42.25 -35.48 -15.56
CA GLY A 220 -42.60 -35.21 -14.17
C GLY A 220 -41.92 -36.14 -13.16
N LYS A 221 -40.96 -36.98 -13.57
CA LYS A 221 -40.22 -37.88 -12.68
C LYS A 221 -38.87 -37.26 -12.28
N PRO A 222 -38.37 -37.55 -11.07
CA PRO A 222 -37.08 -37.03 -10.62
C PRO A 222 -35.92 -37.67 -11.39
N LEU A 223 -34.99 -36.84 -11.85
CA LEU A 223 -33.77 -37.26 -12.52
C LEU A 223 -32.68 -37.58 -11.49
N ARG A 224 -31.98 -38.71 -11.68
CA ARG A 224 -30.85 -39.10 -10.84
C ARG A 224 -29.58 -39.31 -11.65
N GLU A 225 -28.44 -39.06 -11.01
CA GLU A 225 -27.14 -39.36 -11.59
C GLU A 225 -27.01 -40.86 -11.89
N GLY A 226 -26.48 -41.18 -13.07
CA GLY A 226 -26.31 -42.54 -13.56
C GLY A 226 -27.51 -43.11 -14.32
N GLU A 227 -28.67 -42.45 -14.32
CA GLU A 227 -29.84 -42.88 -15.09
C GLU A 227 -29.69 -42.59 -16.59
N THR A 228 -30.38 -43.41 -17.40
CA THR A 228 -30.48 -43.21 -18.86
C THR A 228 -31.72 -42.39 -19.16
N VAL A 229 -31.53 -41.28 -19.88
CA VAL A 229 -32.55 -40.29 -20.21
C VAL A 229 -32.48 -39.98 -21.69
N TRP A 230 -33.58 -39.51 -22.26
CA TRP A 230 -33.68 -39.18 -23.67
C TRP A 230 -33.98 -37.71 -23.86
N ILE A 231 -33.28 -37.06 -24.79
CA ILE A 231 -33.62 -35.70 -25.23
C ILE A 231 -34.88 -35.77 -26.09
N ILE A 232 -35.86 -34.91 -25.82
CA ILE A 232 -37.13 -34.88 -26.58
C ILE A 232 -36.90 -34.61 -28.07
N GLU A 233 -36.00 -33.70 -28.40
CA GLU A 233 -35.75 -33.25 -29.78
C GLU A 233 -34.91 -34.26 -30.59
N ASP A 234 -33.83 -34.77 -30.02
CA ASP A 234 -32.89 -35.65 -30.73
C ASP A 234 -33.24 -37.14 -30.62
N GLY A 235 -34.02 -37.53 -29.61
CA GLY A 235 -34.43 -38.92 -29.35
C GLY A 235 -33.30 -39.90 -28.98
N GLY A 236 -32.06 -39.41 -28.85
CA GLY A 236 -30.90 -40.19 -28.44
C GLY A 236 -30.91 -40.54 -26.95
N PRO A 237 -30.43 -41.73 -26.54
CA PRO A 237 -30.23 -42.07 -25.14
C PRO A 237 -28.94 -41.42 -24.62
N TYR A 238 -28.99 -40.82 -23.43
CA TYR A 238 -27.85 -40.24 -22.76
C TYR A 238 -27.82 -40.64 -21.30
N LYS A 239 -26.62 -40.68 -20.71
CA LYS A 239 -26.44 -40.96 -19.28
C LYS A 239 -26.24 -39.67 -18.50
N VAL A 240 -26.98 -39.52 -17.41
CA VAL A 240 -26.81 -38.39 -16.49
C VAL A 240 -25.50 -38.56 -15.71
N THR A 241 -24.63 -37.56 -15.77
CA THR A 241 -23.30 -37.56 -15.12
C THR A 241 -23.12 -36.46 -14.09
N GLY A 242 -24.00 -35.47 -14.07
CA GLY A 242 -24.03 -34.41 -13.08
C GLY A 242 -25.34 -33.64 -13.16
N ILE A 243 -25.84 -33.19 -12.03
CA ILE A 243 -27.07 -32.38 -11.95
C ILE A 243 -26.69 -31.05 -11.31
N ASP A 244 -26.97 -29.95 -12.00
CA ASP A 244 -26.92 -28.62 -11.40
C ASP A 244 -28.34 -28.21 -10.96
N PRO A 245 -28.63 -28.27 -9.65
CA PRO A 245 -29.96 -27.98 -9.14
C PRO A 245 -30.31 -26.49 -9.18
N ILE A 246 -29.34 -25.58 -9.35
CA ILE A 246 -29.55 -24.13 -9.33
C ILE A 246 -30.08 -23.66 -10.69
N VAL A 247 -29.42 -24.07 -11.78
CA VAL A 247 -29.86 -23.74 -13.15
C VAL A 247 -30.82 -24.77 -13.73
N LYS A 248 -31.09 -25.87 -13.00
CA LYS A 248 -31.89 -27.02 -13.47
C LYS A 248 -31.35 -27.60 -14.79
N GLU A 249 -30.03 -27.51 -14.96
CA GLU A 249 -29.31 -28.09 -16.09
C GLU A 249 -28.66 -29.40 -15.67
N ILE A 250 -28.58 -30.32 -16.62
CA ILE A 250 -28.15 -31.68 -16.40
C ILE A 250 -27.05 -31.98 -17.39
N ARG A 251 -25.93 -32.44 -16.83
CA ARG A 251 -24.80 -32.88 -17.61
C ARG A 251 -25.05 -34.29 -18.08
N ILE A 252 -25.31 -34.44 -19.37
CA ILE A 252 -25.55 -35.72 -20.02
C ILE A 252 -24.32 -36.13 -20.84
N LYS A 253 -24.07 -37.43 -20.95
CA LYS A 253 -22.96 -37.99 -21.70
C LYS A 253 -23.43 -39.22 -22.48
N ASP A 254 -23.08 -39.28 -23.76
CA ASP A 254 -23.20 -40.49 -24.58
C ASP A 254 -21.88 -41.28 -24.55
N GLU A 255 -21.92 -42.59 -24.83
CA GLU A 255 -20.75 -43.47 -24.90
C GLU A 255 -19.71 -42.98 -25.93
N SER A 256 -20.14 -42.22 -26.94
CA SER A 256 -19.29 -41.63 -27.97
C SER A 256 -18.67 -40.27 -27.60
N MET A 257 -19.17 -39.59 -26.57
CA MET A 257 -18.76 -38.23 -26.22
C MET A 257 -17.68 -38.23 -25.13
N GLU A 258 -16.51 -37.63 -25.38
CA GLU A 258 -15.48 -37.48 -24.34
C GLU A 258 -15.88 -36.46 -23.26
N LEU A 259 -16.60 -35.40 -23.67
CA LEU A 259 -17.09 -34.32 -22.80
C LEU A 259 -18.63 -34.28 -22.84
N GLY A 260 -19.27 -34.41 -21.68
CA GLY A 260 -20.72 -34.30 -21.57
C GLY A 260 -21.25 -32.87 -21.81
N VAL A 261 -22.48 -32.77 -22.30
CA VAL A 261 -23.18 -31.51 -22.63
C VAL A 261 -24.16 -31.17 -21.51
N TRP A 262 -24.37 -29.88 -21.27
CA TRP A 262 -25.39 -29.39 -20.35
C TRP A 262 -26.71 -29.18 -21.09
N VAL A 263 -27.78 -29.80 -20.59
CA VAL A 263 -29.13 -29.71 -21.17
C VAL A 263 -30.12 -29.41 -20.06
N ALA A 264 -31.10 -28.54 -20.32
CA ALA A 264 -32.16 -28.24 -19.37
C ALA A 264 -32.98 -29.49 -19.04
N ALA A 265 -33.31 -29.69 -17.76
CA ALA A 265 -34.07 -30.86 -17.30
C ALA A 265 -35.45 -31.02 -17.98
N CYS A 266 -36.07 -29.92 -18.38
CA CYS A 266 -37.34 -29.91 -19.12
C CYS A 266 -37.24 -30.47 -20.55
N GLY A 267 -36.04 -30.65 -21.09
CA GLY A 267 -35.80 -31.28 -22.38
C GLY A 267 -35.53 -32.79 -22.31
N LEU A 268 -35.56 -33.38 -21.10
CA LEU A 268 -35.18 -34.77 -20.85
C LEU A 268 -36.39 -35.59 -20.35
N THR A 269 -36.47 -36.86 -20.76
CA THR A 269 -37.51 -37.81 -20.33
C THR A 269 -36.90 -39.17 -20.02
N HIS A 270 -37.50 -39.96 -19.13
CA HIS A 270 -37.06 -41.33 -18.81
C HIS A 270 -37.60 -42.38 -19.78
N THR A 271 -38.40 -41.94 -20.74
CA THR A 271 -38.91 -42.77 -21.83
C THR A 271 -38.35 -42.26 -23.14
N LYS A 272 -37.99 -43.17 -24.03
CA LYS A 272 -37.62 -42.80 -25.39
C LYS A 272 -38.78 -42.01 -25.99
N PRO A 273 -38.60 -40.73 -26.38
CA PRO A 273 -39.64 -40.00 -27.07
C PRO A 273 -39.97 -40.78 -28.34
N GLU A 274 -41.26 -40.93 -28.63
CA GLU A 274 -41.65 -41.48 -29.92
C GLU A 274 -41.04 -40.60 -31.01
N PRO A 275 -40.45 -41.20 -32.06
CA PRO A 275 -39.76 -40.44 -33.09
C PRO A 275 -40.68 -39.35 -33.64
N SER A 276 -40.08 -38.22 -34.03
CA SER A 276 -40.72 -37.26 -34.93
C SER A 276 -41.41 -38.04 -36.06
N ASP A 277 -42.64 -37.64 -36.38
CA ASP A 277 -43.53 -38.35 -37.32
C ASP A 277 -42.79 -39.13 -38.41
N SER A 278 -43.04 -40.42 -38.61
CA SER A 278 -42.52 -41.12 -39.79
C SER A 278 -43.55 -41.13 -40.91
N TRP A 279 -43.12 -41.33 -42.15
CA TRP A 279 -44.04 -41.53 -43.27
C TRP A 279 -45.01 -42.69 -42.99
N GLU A 280 -44.56 -43.78 -42.36
CA GLU A 280 -45.45 -44.90 -42.02
C GLU A 280 -46.53 -44.50 -41.01
N ARG A 281 -46.20 -43.63 -40.05
CA ARG A 281 -47.14 -43.15 -39.04
C ARG A 281 -48.16 -42.18 -39.63
N ILE A 282 -47.75 -41.33 -40.57
CA ILE A 282 -48.67 -40.49 -41.34
C ILE A 282 -49.62 -41.35 -42.19
N GLU A 283 -49.12 -42.42 -42.80
CA GLU A 283 -49.96 -43.37 -43.54
C GLU A 283 -50.95 -44.10 -42.64
N GLU A 284 -50.54 -44.52 -41.45
CA GLU A 284 -51.42 -45.14 -40.46
C GLU A 284 -52.50 -44.16 -39.98
N ASP A 285 -52.11 -42.94 -39.65
CA ASP A 285 -53.03 -41.89 -39.23
C ASP A 285 -53.97 -41.43 -40.35
N ALA A 286 -53.53 -41.46 -41.61
CA ALA A 286 -54.36 -41.22 -42.77
C ALA A 286 -55.52 -42.23 -42.87
N ARG A 287 -55.32 -43.47 -42.39
CA ARG A 287 -56.35 -44.54 -42.39
C ARG A 287 -57.37 -44.42 -41.26
N LYS A 288 -57.06 -43.72 -40.16
CA LYS A 288 -57.98 -43.54 -39.01
C LYS A 288 -59.17 -42.66 -39.39
N GLU A 289 -60.31 -42.80 -38.73
CA GLU A 289 -61.39 -41.79 -38.87
C GLU A 289 -60.99 -40.48 -38.20
N ALA A 290 -61.54 -39.33 -38.63
CA ALA A 290 -61.12 -38.02 -38.07
C ALA A 290 -61.30 -37.92 -36.53
N CYS A 291 -62.35 -38.54 -35.99
CA CYS A 291 -62.58 -38.56 -34.54
C CYS A 291 -61.60 -39.48 -33.80
N GLU A 292 -61.18 -40.58 -34.43
CA GLU A 292 -60.18 -41.51 -33.91
C GLU A 292 -58.78 -40.90 -33.95
N TYR A 293 -58.48 -40.15 -35.01
CA TYR A 293 -57.23 -39.41 -35.19
C TYR A 293 -56.97 -38.38 -34.07
N PHE A 294 -58.01 -37.66 -33.63
CA PHE A 294 -57.91 -36.66 -32.56
C PHE A 294 -58.23 -37.22 -31.16
N ALA A 295 -58.29 -38.54 -31.00
CA ALA A 295 -58.50 -39.24 -29.73
C ALA A 295 -59.72 -38.74 -28.92
N HIS A 296 -60.87 -38.52 -29.59
CA HIS A 296 -62.11 -38.06 -28.95
C HIS A 296 -61.93 -36.87 -27.98
N MET A 297 -61.26 -35.80 -28.41
CA MET A 297 -61.65 -34.48 -27.89
C MET A 297 -63.15 -34.26 -28.18
N PRO A 298 -63.89 -33.46 -27.39
CA PRO A 298 -65.33 -33.27 -27.56
C PRO A 298 -65.62 -32.41 -28.80
N CYS A 299 -65.31 -32.97 -29.96
CA CYS A 299 -65.93 -32.69 -31.23
C CYS A 299 -67.42 -32.93 -31.01
N GLY A 300 -68.24 -31.88 -31.11
CA GLY A 300 -69.70 -31.95 -30.95
C GLY A 300 -70.42 -32.76 -32.04
N CYS A 301 -69.74 -33.76 -32.61
CA CYS A 301 -70.17 -34.64 -33.68
C CYS A 301 -71.03 -35.82 -33.19
N GLU A 302 -71.13 -36.07 -31.88
CA GLU A 302 -71.91 -37.20 -31.36
C GLU A 302 -73.42 -36.97 -31.27
N THR A 303 -73.91 -35.76 -31.55
CA THR A 303 -75.36 -35.50 -31.56
C THR A 303 -75.74 -34.53 -32.67
N SER A 304 -76.20 -35.03 -33.81
CA SER A 304 -77.48 -34.64 -34.43
C SER A 304 -77.54 -35.06 -35.89
N GLU A 305 -78.74 -35.45 -36.31
CA GLU A 305 -79.19 -35.63 -37.70
C GLU A 305 -79.17 -34.29 -38.50
N MET A 306 -78.18 -33.44 -38.29
CA MET A 306 -78.04 -32.14 -38.93
C MET A 306 -76.59 -31.88 -39.37
N LEU A 307 -76.39 -32.06 -40.68
CA LEU A 307 -75.43 -31.38 -41.57
C LEU A 307 -74.04 -32.04 -41.75
N ASP A 308 -73.86 -32.58 -42.96
CA ASP A 308 -72.58 -32.97 -43.62
C ASP A 308 -71.42 -31.98 -43.37
N GLU A 309 -71.73 -30.69 -43.14
CA GLU A 309 -70.76 -29.62 -42.95
C GLU A 309 -69.86 -29.76 -41.70
N THR A 310 -70.26 -30.53 -40.67
CA THR A 310 -69.47 -30.69 -39.43
C THR A 310 -68.44 -31.82 -39.53
N VAL A 311 -68.79 -32.91 -40.22
CA VAL A 311 -67.88 -34.01 -40.54
C VAL A 311 -66.85 -33.58 -41.57
N GLU A 312 -67.25 -32.78 -42.57
CA GLU A 312 -66.33 -32.17 -43.54
C GLU A 312 -65.28 -31.28 -42.85
N LYS A 313 -65.64 -30.53 -41.81
CA LYS A 313 -64.70 -29.70 -41.05
C LYS A 313 -63.67 -30.52 -40.27
N CYS A 314 -64.06 -31.65 -39.69
CA CYS A 314 -63.14 -32.54 -38.98
C CYS A 314 -62.18 -33.25 -39.94
N ASN A 315 -62.69 -33.72 -41.09
CA ASN A 315 -61.87 -34.30 -42.14
C ASN A 315 -60.91 -33.28 -42.77
N ALA A 316 -61.37 -32.04 -42.98
CA ALA A 316 -60.52 -30.95 -43.45
C ALA A 316 -59.44 -30.57 -42.42
N ALA A 317 -59.76 -30.58 -41.12
CA ALA A 317 -58.79 -30.34 -40.06
C ALA A 317 -57.73 -31.46 -39.98
N LYS A 318 -58.16 -32.72 -40.05
CA LYS A 318 -57.26 -33.87 -40.15
C LYS A 318 -56.35 -33.77 -41.37
N ALA A 319 -56.92 -33.50 -42.55
CA ALA A 319 -56.15 -33.37 -43.78
C ALA A 319 -55.11 -32.23 -43.70
N ARG A 320 -55.48 -31.09 -43.13
CA ARG A 320 -54.54 -29.97 -42.91
C ARG A 320 -53.43 -30.33 -41.95
N ASP A 321 -53.74 -31.05 -40.87
CA ASP A 321 -52.73 -31.47 -39.90
C ASP A 321 -51.78 -32.54 -40.47
N LEU A 322 -52.30 -33.51 -41.23
CA LEU A 322 -51.46 -34.48 -41.96
C LEU A 322 -50.56 -33.79 -42.99
N VAL A 323 -51.08 -32.82 -43.75
CA VAL A 323 -50.26 -32.04 -44.70
C VAL A 323 -49.20 -31.22 -43.98
N ARG A 324 -49.50 -30.65 -42.81
CA ARG A 324 -48.53 -29.94 -41.97
C ARG A 324 -47.40 -30.88 -41.52
N ARG A 325 -47.74 -32.09 -41.09
CA ARG A 325 -46.78 -33.14 -40.69
C ARG A 325 -45.94 -33.62 -41.87
N CYS A 326 -46.54 -33.84 -43.04
CA CYS A 326 -45.84 -34.16 -44.28
C CYS A 326 -44.85 -33.05 -44.69
N LYS A 327 -45.26 -31.78 -44.63
CA LYS A 327 -44.41 -30.62 -44.94
C LYS A 327 -43.20 -30.54 -43.99
N ALA A 328 -43.43 -30.77 -42.70
CA ALA A 328 -42.37 -30.81 -41.69
C ALA A 328 -41.36 -31.93 -41.99
N LEU A 329 -41.83 -33.13 -42.36
CA LEU A 329 -40.94 -34.24 -42.73
C LEU A 329 -40.19 -34.04 -44.04
N ALA A 330 -40.79 -33.36 -45.00
CA ALA A 330 -40.15 -33.00 -46.25
C ALA A 330 -39.12 -31.86 -46.09
N GLY A 331 -38.96 -31.29 -44.90
CA GLY A 331 -38.07 -30.15 -44.65
C GLY A 331 -38.54 -28.85 -45.30
N VAL A 332 -39.83 -28.76 -45.65
CA VAL A 332 -40.45 -27.60 -46.28
C VAL A 332 -41.29 -26.89 -45.23
N SER A 333 -40.64 -26.19 -44.30
CA SER A 333 -41.35 -25.23 -43.43
C SER A 333 -41.66 -23.96 -44.22
N GLU A 334 -42.82 -23.36 -43.96
CA GLU A 334 -43.19 -22.02 -44.48
C GLU A 334 -42.28 -20.91 -43.97
#